data_AF-A0A2A3XEP1-F1
#
_entry.id   AF-A0A2A3XEP1-F1
#
_cell.length_a   1.000
_cell.length_b   1.000
_cell.length_c   1.000
_cell.angle_alpha   90.00
_cell.angle_beta   90.00
_cell.angle_gamma   90.00
#
_symmetry.space_group_name_H-M   'P 1'
#
loop_
_entity.id
_entity.type
_entity.pdbx_description
1 polymer ?
#
loop_
_entity_poly.entity_id
_entity_poly.type
_entity_poly.pdbx_seq_one_letter_code
_entity_poly.pdbx_strand_id
1 'polypeptide(L)'
;MTQRENAGGSESVKADDVYTKTLYDFSELEIIKLLGWMHGECLSGRASDKEIRDFVLGIYRTRFMAAGYGKQLFLSQGGGLDEALELSDELSKHSPIAQMSFDARVQFSDVISNPFDIIKPEAEEMLKSGGLMANLVATGKPEIAQIIWRDAAKGVFHSL
;
A
#
# COMPACT_ATOMS: atom_id res chain seq x y z
N MET A 1 -52.74 -0.49 -16.00
CA MET A 1 -52.30 0.38 -14.90
C MET A 1 -51.72 -0.54 -13.83
N THR A 2 -50.46 -0.55 -13.45
CA THR A 2 -49.29 0.31 -13.74
C THR A 2 -48.04 -0.51 -13.33
N GLN A 3 -46.93 -0.29 -14.03
CA GLN A 3 -45.59 -0.82 -13.73
C GLN A 3 -45.05 -0.36 -12.36
N ARG A 4 -44.08 -1.12 -11.81
CA ARG A 4 -42.69 -0.74 -11.42
C ARG A 4 -42.15 -1.78 -10.42
N GLU A 5 -41.18 -2.63 -10.77
CA GLU A 5 -39.72 -2.42 -10.98
C GLU A 5 -38.88 -2.45 -9.68
N ASN A 6 -37.74 -3.15 -9.83
CA ASN A 6 -36.47 -2.98 -9.12
C ASN A 6 -36.33 -3.52 -7.69
N ALA A 7 -35.99 -4.80 -7.57
CA ALA A 7 -34.95 -5.21 -6.64
C ALA A 7 -33.65 -5.35 -7.45
N GLY A 8 -32.82 -4.30 -7.42
CA GLY A 8 -31.50 -4.31 -8.03
C GLY A 8 -30.70 -5.49 -7.51
N GLY A 9 -30.22 -6.32 -8.42
CA GLY A 9 -29.17 -7.28 -8.10
C GLY A 9 -27.96 -6.48 -7.64
N SER A 10 -27.61 -6.59 -6.36
CA SER A 10 -26.30 -6.13 -5.90
C SER A 10 -25.27 -7.01 -6.60
N GLU A 11 -24.63 -6.50 -7.64
CA GLU A 11 -23.46 -7.16 -8.20
C GLU A 11 -22.45 -7.36 -7.05
N SER A 12 -22.07 -8.61 -6.82
CA SER A 12 -21.03 -8.94 -5.84
C SER A 12 -19.74 -8.25 -6.28
N VAL A 13 -19.15 -7.48 -5.37
CA VAL A 13 -17.85 -6.83 -5.58
C VAL A 13 -16.82 -7.91 -5.87
N LYS A 14 -16.00 -7.72 -6.92
CA LYS A 14 -14.95 -8.67 -7.29
C LYS A 14 -13.59 -8.20 -6.73
N ALA A 15 -12.82 -9.14 -6.19
CA ALA A 15 -11.48 -8.85 -5.66
C ALA A 15 -10.56 -8.22 -6.72
N ASP A 16 -10.64 -8.68 -7.98
CA ASP A 16 -9.86 -8.16 -9.11
C ASP A 16 -10.11 -6.66 -9.37
N ASP A 17 -11.36 -6.20 -9.20
CA ASP A 17 -11.72 -4.80 -9.39
C ASP A 17 -11.09 -3.94 -8.28
N VAL A 18 -11.09 -4.44 -7.05
CA VAL A 18 -10.46 -3.76 -5.90
C VAL A 18 -8.94 -3.81 -5.96
N TYR A 19 -8.36 -4.91 -6.45
CA TYR A 19 -6.93 -5.01 -6.74
C TYR A 19 -6.51 -3.90 -7.72
N THR A 20 -7.19 -3.83 -8.86
CA THR A 20 -6.92 -2.82 -9.90
C THR A 20 -7.11 -1.41 -9.37
N LYS A 21 -8.20 -1.16 -8.63
CA LYS A 21 -8.48 0.14 -8.02
C LYS A 21 -7.41 0.53 -7.00
N THR A 22 -6.95 -0.40 -6.18
CA THR A 22 -5.89 -0.14 -5.20
C THR A 22 -4.61 0.33 -5.88
N LEU A 23 -4.21 -0.33 -6.97
CA LEU A 23 -3.04 0.08 -7.75
C LEU A 23 -3.24 1.45 -8.40
N TYR A 24 -4.44 1.74 -8.92
CA TYR A 24 -4.78 3.03 -9.49
C TYR A 24 -4.70 4.16 -8.45
N ASP A 25 -5.30 3.98 -7.28
CA ASP A 25 -5.33 5.00 -6.23
C ASP A 25 -3.90 5.34 -5.75
N PHE A 26 -2.99 4.37 -5.67
CA PHE A 26 -1.58 4.61 -5.36
C PHE A 26 -0.83 5.35 -6.48
N SER A 27 -1.22 5.15 -7.74
CA SER A 27 -0.68 5.90 -8.88
C SER A 27 -1.14 7.36 -8.85
N GLU A 28 -2.41 7.61 -8.56
CA GLU A 28 -2.97 8.97 -8.44
C GLU A 28 -2.37 9.75 -7.27
N LEU A 29 -2.01 9.07 -6.18
CA LEU A 29 -1.29 9.66 -5.05
C LEU A 29 0.21 9.90 -5.32
N GLU A 30 0.67 9.58 -6.53
CA GLU A 30 2.05 9.68 -7.02
C GLU A 30 3.09 8.85 -6.23
N ILE A 31 2.62 7.91 -5.41
CA ILE A 31 3.44 7.10 -4.51
C ILE A 31 4.45 6.26 -5.30
N ILE A 32 3.96 5.55 -6.32
CA ILE A 32 4.79 4.68 -7.18
C ILE A 32 5.84 5.49 -7.93
N LYS A 33 5.47 6.68 -8.43
CA LYS A 33 6.38 7.57 -9.17
C LYS A 33 7.50 8.08 -8.26
N LEU A 34 7.17 8.51 -7.04
CA LEU A 34 8.17 8.99 -6.10
C LEU A 34 9.16 7.89 -5.71
N LEU A 35 8.66 6.70 -5.37
CA LEU A 35 9.51 5.57 -5.01
C LEU A 35 10.39 5.14 -6.20
N GLY A 36 9.85 5.16 -7.43
CA GLY A 36 10.64 4.91 -8.64
C GLY A 36 11.76 5.95 -8.86
N TRP A 37 11.49 7.23 -8.60
CA TRP A 37 12.51 8.28 -8.67
C TRP A 37 13.61 8.08 -7.62
N MET A 38 13.23 7.83 -6.35
CA MET A 38 14.18 7.55 -5.27
C MET A 38 15.05 6.32 -5.57
N HIS A 39 14.45 5.27 -6.16
CA HIS A 39 15.17 4.09 -6.60
C HIS A 39 16.25 4.44 -7.63
N GLY A 40 15.91 5.29 -8.60
CA GLY A 40 16.86 5.80 -9.60
C GLY A 40 18.02 6.59 -8.98
N GLU A 41 17.75 7.45 -7.99
CA GLU A 41 18.78 8.17 -7.24
C GLU A 41 19.73 7.21 -6.51
N CYS A 42 19.18 6.16 -5.88
CA CYS A 42 19.95 5.11 -5.21
C CYS A 42 20.84 4.35 -6.20
N LEU A 43 20.30 3.89 -7.33
CA LEU A 43 21.04 3.15 -8.36
C LEU A 43 22.13 4.01 -9.03
N SER A 44 21.93 5.32 -9.09
CA SER A 44 22.91 6.25 -9.67
C SER A 44 24.05 6.63 -8.73
N GLY A 45 24.04 6.14 -7.48
CA GLY A 45 25.04 6.45 -6.46
C GLY A 45 24.96 7.88 -5.91
N ARG A 46 23.84 8.59 -6.15
CA ARG A 46 23.61 9.96 -5.64
C ARG A 46 22.99 9.98 -4.25
N ALA A 47 22.37 8.88 -3.82
CA ALA A 47 21.84 8.73 -2.48
C ALA A 47 22.93 8.25 -1.50
N SER A 48 22.93 8.81 -0.29
CA SER A 48 23.71 8.31 0.85
C SER A 48 23.16 7.00 1.40
N ASP A 49 23.95 6.26 2.18
CA ASP A 49 23.52 5.03 2.86
C ASP A 49 22.24 5.23 3.69
N LYS A 50 22.10 6.40 4.33
CA LYS A 50 20.89 6.74 5.09
C LYS A 50 19.68 6.86 4.16
N GLU A 51 19.82 7.57 3.04
CA GLU A 51 18.73 7.73 2.07
C GLU A 51 18.35 6.40 1.40
N ILE A 52 19.33 5.51 1.17
CA ILE A 52 19.08 4.14 0.69
C ILE A 52 18.28 3.35 1.73
N ARG A 53 18.62 3.45 3.02
CA ARG A 53 17.85 2.82 4.10
C ARG A 53 16.43 3.38 4.17
N ASP A 54 16.28 4.69 4.13
CA ASP A 54 14.97 5.36 4.17
C ASP A 54 14.11 4.96 2.96
N PHE A 55 14.70 4.88 1.77
CA PHE A 55 14.04 4.35 0.57
C PHE A 55 13.54 2.92 0.77
N VAL A 56 14.42 2.00 1.23
CA VAL A 56 14.04 0.58 1.42
C VAL A 56 13.00 0.41 2.53
N LEU A 57 13.06 1.18 3.60
CA LEU A 57 11.97 1.17 4.59
C LEU A 57 10.66 1.68 3.98
N GLY A 58 10.73 2.76 3.20
CA GLY A 58 9.58 3.37 2.52
C GLY A 58 8.85 2.42 1.58
N ILE A 59 9.56 1.67 0.72
CA ILE A 59 8.93 0.72 -0.22
C ILE A 59 8.20 -0.42 0.50
N TYR A 60 8.80 -0.99 1.54
CA TYR A 60 8.20 -2.10 2.28
C TYR A 60 7.01 -1.64 3.14
N ARG A 61 7.11 -0.46 3.78
CA ARG A 61 5.96 0.15 4.48
C ARG A 61 4.81 0.40 3.51
N THR A 62 5.12 0.96 2.34
CA THR A 62 4.14 1.19 1.27
C THR A 62 3.49 -0.12 0.79
N ARG A 63 4.26 -1.21 0.69
CA ARG A 63 3.74 -2.54 0.34
C ARG A 63 2.69 -3.02 1.35
N PHE A 64 2.98 -2.93 2.66
CA PHE A 64 2.01 -3.33 3.70
C PHE A 64 0.81 -2.38 3.76
N MET A 65 1.02 -1.09 3.53
CA MET A 65 -0.08 -0.14 3.40
C MET A 65 -1.01 -0.46 2.23
N ALA A 66 -0.47 -0.78 1.05
CA ALA A 66 -1.28 -1.16 -0.11
C ALA A 66 -2.12 -2.41 0.17
N ALA A 67 -1.52 -3.41 0.83
CA ALA A 67 -2.22 -4.62 1.27
C ALA A 67 -3.35 -4.32 2.27
N GLY A 68 -3.12 -3.42 3.23
CA GLY A 68 -4.13 -2.99 4.20
C GLY A 68 -5.24 -2.16 3.57
N TYR A 69 -4.87 -1.27 2.64
CA TYR A 69 -5.80 -0.43 1.88
C TYR A 69 -6.76 -1.28 1.05
N GLY A 70 -6.24 -2.18 0.22
CA GLY A 70 -7.07 -3.01 -0.66
C GLY A 70 -8.00 -3.94 0.12
N LYS A 71 -7.50 -4.54 1.21
CA LYS A 71 -8.31 -5.31 2.15
C LYS A 71 -9.48 -4.49 2.69
N GLN A 72 -9.20 -3.31 3.25
CA GLN A 72 -10.24 -2.47 3.84
C GLN A 72 -11.22 -1.95 2.79
N LEU A 73 -10.73 -1.59 1.61
CA LEU A 73 -11.57 -1.14 0.50
C LEU A 73 -12.55 -2.24 0.08
N PHE A 74 -12.09 -3.49 -0.09
CA PHE A 74 -12.95 -4.63 -0.43
C PHE A 74 -14.00 -4.90 0.66
N LEU A 75 -13.58 -4.92 1.93
CA LEU A 75 -14.50 -5.09 3.07
C LEU A 75 -15.55 -3.96 3.13
N SER A 76 -15.15 -2.71 2.87
CA SER A 76 -16.06 -1.56 2.92
C SER A 76 -17.16 -1.60 1.85
N GLN A 77 -16.95 -2.38 0.78
CA GLN A 77 -17.91 -2.57 -0.30
C GLN A 77 -18.76 -3.84 -0.10
N GLY A 78 -18.63 -4.53 1.03
CA GLY A 78 -19.40 -5.73 1.37
C GLY A 78 -18.76 -7.06 0.98
N GLY A 79 -17.47 -7.06 0.65
CA GLY A 79 -16.71 -8.28 0.36
C GLY A 79 -16.53 -9.22 1.56
N GLY A 80 -16.30 -10.50 1.30
CA GLY A 80 -16.08 -11.52 2.33
C GLY A 80 -14.72 -11.37 3.02
N LEU A 81 -14.63 -11.78 4.30
CA LEU A 81 -13.38 -11.66 5.07
C LEU A 81 -12.25 -12.51 4.49
N ASP A 82 -12.53 -13.76 4.12
CA ASP A 82 -11.50 -14.68 3.61
C ASP A 82 -10.91 -14.16 2.28
N GLU A 83 -11.78 -13.74 1.35
CA GLU A 83 -11.38 -13.09 0.09
C GLU A 83 -10.61 -11.79 0.32
N ALA A 84 -10.98 -11.00 1.35
CA ALA A 84 -10.23 -9.79 1.71
C ALA A 84 -8.82 -10.09 2.20
N LEU A 85 -8.62 -11.22 2.89
CA LEU A 85 -7.31 -11.68 3.32
C LEU A 85 -6.47 -12.16 2.14
N GLU A 86 -7.07 -12.92 1.23
CA GLU A 86 -6.43 -13.36 -0.02
C GLU A 86 -5.99 -12.16 -0.88
N LEU A 87 -6.86 -11.17 -1.05
CA LEU A 87 -6.53 -9.92 -1.74
C LEU A 87 -5.38 -9.16 -1.07
N SER A 88 -5.38 -9.10 0.26
CA SER A 88 -4.28 -8.47 1.03
C SER A 88 -2.95 -9.17 0.75
N ASP A 89 -2.97 -10.50 0.76
CA ASP A 89 -1.83 -11.34 0.46
C ASP A 89 -1.34 -11.15 -0.98
N GLU A 90 -2.26 -11.06 -1.95
CA GLU A 90 -1.96 -10.85 -3.35
C GLU A 90 -1.31 -9.48 -3.59
N LEU A 91 -1.90 -8.41 -3.06
CA LEU A 91 -1.32 -7.05 -3.11
C LEU A 91 0.06 -7.01 -2.45
N SER A 92 0.24 -7.74 -1.35
CA SER A 92 1.54 -7.86 -0.71
C SER A 92 2.53 -8.63 -1.57
N LYS A 93 2.15 -9.68 -2.30
CA LYS A 93 3.09 -10.55 -3.01
C LYS A 93 3.37 -10.12 -4.45
N HIS A 94 2.39 -9.54 -5.13
CA HIS A 94 2.38 -9.40 -6.59
C HIS A 94 2.19 -7.97 -7.10
N SER A 95 2.09 -6.97 -6.21
CA SER A 95 2.03 -5.57 -6.64
C SER A 95 3.38 -5.07 -7.20
N PRO A 96 3.39 -4.00 -8.01
CA PRO A 96 4.63 -3.35 -8.45
C PRO A 96 5.55 -2.94 -7.29
N ILE A 97 4.98 -2.57 -6.14
CA ILE A 97 5.75 -2.22 -4.93
C ILE A 97 6.39 -3.48 -4.33
N ALA A 98 5.71 -4.63 -4.38
CA ALA A 98 6.28 -5.89 -3.93
C ALA A 98 7.50 -6.28 -4.77
N GLN A 99 7.44 -6.10 -6.10
CA GLN A 99 8.58 -6.29 -6.99
C GLN A 99 9.73 -5.33 -6.65
N MET A 100 9.44 -4.04 -6.50
CA MET A 100 10.46 -3.04 -6.11
C MET A 100 11.10 -3.38 -4.74
N SER A 101 10.32 -3.89 -3.79
CA SER A 101 10.81 -4.35 -2.47
C SER A 101 11.76 -5.53 -2.59
N PHE A 102 11.51 -6.45 -3.52
CA PHE A 102 12.40 -7.57 -3.82
C PHE A 102 13.69 -7.08 -4.48
N ASP A 103 13.58 -6.22 -5.49
CA ASP A 103 14.74 -5.69 -6.22
C ASP A 103 15.68 -4.91 -5.30
N ALA A 104 15.13 -4.02 -4.48
CA ALA A 104 15.90 -3.24 -3.51
C ALA A 104 16.62 -4.11 -2.47
N ARG A 105 16.00 -5.23 -2.04
CA ARG A 105 16.65 -6.18 -1.13
C ARG A 105 17.91 -6.78 -1.75
N VAL A 106 17.86 -7.11 -3.04
CA VAL A 106 19.02 -7.68 -3.75
C VAL A 106 20.08 -6.60 -3.97
N GLN A 107 19.66 -5.44 -4.48
CA GLN A 107 20.55 -4.36 -4.92
C GLN A 107 21.28 -3.64 -3.78
N PHE A 108 20.65 -3.56 -2.60
CA PHE A 108 21.20 -2.82 -1.45
C PHE A 108 21.52 -3.71 -0.26
N SER A 109 21.68 -5.02 -0.47
CA SER A 109 21.91 -5.99 0.61
C SER A 109 23.10 -5.67 1.53
N ASP A 110 24.14 -5.00 1.03
CA ASP A 110 25.33 -4.61 1.81
C ASP A 110 25.13 -3.36 2.67
N VAL A 111 24.15 -2.52 2.33
CA VAL A 111 23.88 -1.24 3.02
C VAL A 111 22.92 -1.42 4.20
N ILE A 112 22.09 -2.46 4.11
CA ILE A 112 20.91 -2.64 4.95
C ILE A 112 21.02 -4.01 5.61
N SER A 113 21.11 -4.04 6.94
CA SER A 113 20.80 -5.25 7.71
C SER A 113 19.42 -5.77 7.30
N ASN A 114 19.22 -7.09 7.30
CA ASN A 114 17.99 -7.76 6.85
C ASN A 114 16.73 -6.87 7.00
N PRO A 115 16.22 -6.27 5.90
CA PRO A 115 15.16 -5.26 5.97
C PRO A 115 13.89 -5.78 6.64
N PHE A 116 13.68 -7.09 6.58
CA PHE A 116 12.53 -7.74 7.21
C PHE A 116 12.58 -7.68 8.74
N ASP A 117 13.76 -7.70 9.35
CA ASP A 117 13.89 -7.60 10.81
C ASP A 117 13.51 -6.21 11.33
N ILE A 118 13.69 -5.18 10.50
CA ILE A 118 13.35 -3.79 10.82
C ILE A 118 11.85 -3.55 10.68
N ILE A 119 11.20 -4.16 9.68
CA ILE A 119 9.83 -3.79 9.30
C ILE A 119 8.78 -4.71 9.91
N LYS A 120 9.14 -5.96 10.23
CA LYS A 120 8.23 -6.91 10.87
C LYS A 120 7.52 -6.33 12.11
N PRO A 121 8.17 -5.57 13.00
CA PRO A 121 7.50 -4.94 14.15
C PRO A 121 6.43 -3.91 13.75
N GLU A 122 6.58 -3.26 12.59
CA GLU A 122 5.68 -2.19 12.12
C GLU A 122 4.57 -2.71 11.18
N ALA A 123 4.70 -3.94 10.66
CA ALA A 123 3.85 -4.44 9.58
C ALA A 123 2.36 -4.42 9.93
N GLU A 124 1.99 -4.76 11.16
CA GLU A 124 0.60 -4.70 11.62
C GLU A 124 0.05 -3.27 11.65
N GLU A 125 0.85 -2.30 12.10
CA GLU A 125 0.47 -0.89 12.10
C GLU A 125 0.35 -0.36 10.67
N MET A 126 1.23 -0.76 9.76
CA MET A 126 1.13 -0.38 8.34
C MET A 126 -0.16 -0.89 7.69
N LEU A 127 -0.58 -2.12 8.01
CA LEU A 127 -1.86 -2.67 7.54
C LEU A 127 -3.05 -1.85 8.08
N LYS A 128 -3.02 -1.46 9.37
CA LYS A 128 -4.05 -0.59 9.97
C LYS A 128 -4.06 0.80 9.34
N SER A 129 -2.89 1.41 9.11
CA SER A 129 -2.75 2.70 8.43
C SER A 129 -3.27 2.64 7.00
N GLY A 130 -3.05 1.53 6.29
CA GLY A 130 -3.67 1.28 4.98
C GLY A 130 -5.19 1.28 5.05
N GLY A 131 -5.78 0.66 6.08
CA GLY A 131 -7.22 0.70 6.30
C GLY A 131 -7.75 2.10 6.62
N LEU A 132 -7.04 2.88 7.43
CA LEU A 132 -7.38 4.29 7.68
C LEU A 132 -7.35 5.11 6.37
N MET A 133 -6.33 4.89 5.55
CA MET A 133 -6.19 5.54 4.25
C MET A 133 -7.38 5.23 3.32
N ALA A 134 -7.84 3.97 3.29
CA ALA A 134 -9.03 3.57 2.51
C ALA A 134 -10.29 4.34 2.97
N ASN A 135 -10.49 4.47 4.28
CA ASN A 135 -11.62 5.22 4.82
C ASN A 135 -11.54 6.73 4.46
N LEU A 136 -10.34 7.31 4.45
CA LEU A 136 -10.13 8.72 4.08
C LEU A 136 -10.42 8.96 2.59
N VAL A 137 -9.96 8.07 1.71
CA VAL A 137 -10.27 8.14 0.28
C VAL A 137 -11.78 8.00 0.04
N ALA A 138 -12.42 7.01 0.69
CA ALA A 138 -13.86 6.79 0.57
C ALA A 138 -14.71 7.98 1.07
N THR A 139 -14.20 8.75 2.03
CA THR A 139 -14.87 9.95 2.57
C THR A 139 -14.48 11.25 1.86
N GLY A 140 -13.79 11.16 0.71
CA GLY A 140 -13.48 12.31 -0.13
C GLY A 140 -12.33 13.18 0.39
N LYS A 141 -11.38 12.60 1.14
CA LYS A 141 -10.21 13.30 1.72
C LYS A 141 -8.87 12.71 1.22
N PRO A 142 -8.63 12.63 -0.10
CA PRO A 142 -7.43 12.01 -0.67
C PRO A 142 -6.12 12.72 -0.27
N GLU A 143 -6.15 14.01 -0.04
CA GLU A 143 -4.99 14.79 0.43
C GLU A 143 -4.54 14.36 1.84
N ILE A 144 -5.47 14.04 2.73
CA ILE A 144 -5.16 13.53 4.06
C ILE A 144 -4.65 12.08 3.97
N ALA A 145 -5.23 11.28 3.09
CA ALA A 145 -4.73 9.94 2.79
C ALA A 145 -3.26 9.95 2.34
N GLN A 146 -2.86 10.94 1.52
CA GLN A 146 -1.46 11.12 1.12
C GLN A 146 -0.54 11.48 2.29
N ILE A 147 -1.02 12.28 3.24
CA ILE A 147 -0.26 12.63 4.46
C ILE A 147 -0.06 11.37 5.32
N ILE A 148 -1.12 10.59 5.58
CA ILE A 148 -1.04 9.34 6.33
C ILE A 148 -0.05 8.38 5.69
N TRP A 149 -0.06 8.24 4.36
CA TRP A 149 0.95 7.45 3.67
C TRP A 149 2.36 8.00 3.86
N ARG A 150 2.58 9.30 3.67
CA ARG A 150 3.92 9.90 3.86
C ARG A 150 4.43 9.69 5.28
N ASP A 151 3.58 9.84 6.28
CA ASP A 151 3.95 9.69 7.69
C ASP A 151 4.22 8.22 8.03
N ALA A 152 3.36 7.31 7.56
CA ALA A 152 3.56 5.87 7.74
C ALA A 152 4.81 5.37 7.00
N ALA A 153 5.06 5.84 5.77
CA ALA A 153 6.26 5.52 5.00
C ALA A 153 7.55 6.07 5.65
N LYS A 154 7.48 7.24 6.29
CA LYS A 154 8.60 7.82 7.05
C LYS A 154 8.80 7.15 8.41
N GLY A 155 7.75 6.62 9.00
CA GLY A 155 7.79 5.72 10.14
C GLY A 155 6.75 6.06 11.19
N VAL A 156 5.94 5.06 11.53
CA VAL A 156 5.21 5.00 12.80
C VAL A 156 6.20 4.72 13.96
N PHE A 157 7.29 5.47 13.97
CA PHE A 157 8.18 5.65 15.12
C PHE A 157 8.31 7.15 15.40
N HIS A 158 7.19 7.70 15.89
CA HIS A 158 7.22 8.85 16.77
C HIS A 158 6.39 8.57 18.04
N SER A 159 6.90 7.63 18.84
CA SER A 159 6.74 7.58 20.29
C SER A 159 7.89 6.70 20.80
N LEU A 160 8.96 7.19 21.43
CA LEU A 160 9.18 8.32 22.34
C LEU A 160 10.50 9.02 22.03
#